data_AF-A0A536IG94-F1
#
_entry.id   AF-A0A536IG94-F1
#
_cell.length_a   1.000
_cell.length_b   1.000
_cell.length_c   1.000
_cell.angle_alpha   90.00
_cell.angle_beta   90.00
_cell.angle_gamma   90.00
#
_symmetry.space_group_name_H-M   'P 1'
#
loop_
_entity.id
_entity.type
_entity.pdbx_description
1 polymer ?
#
loop_
_entity_poly.entity_id
_entity_poly.type
_entity_poly.pdbx_seq_one_letter_code
_entity_poly.pdbx_strand_id
1 'polypeptide(L)'
;MAGALRPVVILMLVASVLFVVDGIFDGVYPGGPAWFTGKYDNLAEIAYVFAIVNTLVAYFVARGSERSLIARMSLSVFFLIERPLTAFVLGPKPITSIATHFATALVELVILLSALRVWRLGRSYAEAEVDSLFALEGSTVGGLGAPAPEGSTPSARPAPRAGTPPPRSSWLIGVITLVLAIIFVADGAYLGYVPGGRAWTTSGEGSGWLVYLFAVVLLTVAIRAVHGGRIALRALIALSLVFFLERSFTPISLRESDPIVLALHGLAAFVSLALALAAASAIRGAQPRRESTVRSLEAA
;
A
#
# COMPACT_ATOMS: atom_id res chain seq x y z
N MET A 1 2.53 19.32 15.07
CA MET A 1 1.74 18.46 14.14
C MET A 1 0.24 18.74 14.16
N ALA A 2 -0.41 18.88 15.32
CA ALA A 2 -1.87 19.07 15.41
C ALA A 2 -2.46 20.20 14.55
N GLY A 3 -1.79 21.37 14.49
CA GLY A 3 -2.23 22.50 13.65
C GLY A 3 -2.14 22.22 12.14
N ALA A 4 -1.18 21.40 11.71
CA ALA A 4 -0.99 21.04 10.29
C ALA A 4 -1.94 19.93 9.82
N LEU A 5 -2.48 19.14 10.75
CA LEU A 5 -3.46 18.08 10.46
C LEU A 5 -4.89 18.60 10.33
N ARG A 6 -5.23 19.72 10.97
CA ARG A 6 -6.58 20.31 10.93
C ARG A 6 -7.12 20.54 9.50
N PRO A 7 -6.35 21.14 8.56
CA PRO A 7 -6.82 21.32 7.19
C PRO A 7 -7.08 19.98 6.47
N VAL A 8 -6.23 18.98 6.71
CA VAL A 8 -6.37 17.64 6.13
C VAL A 8 -7.67 17.00 6.63
N VAL A 9 -7.94 17.05 7.93
CA VAL A 9 -9.16 16.48 8.52
C VAL A 9 -10.41 17.20 8.03
N ILE A 10 -10.38 18.54 7.92
CA ILE A 10 -11.52 19.32 7.40
C ILE A 10 -11.83 18.90 5.96
N LEU A 11 -10.81 18.83 5.10
CA LEU A 11 -10.98 18.38 3.72
C LEU A 11 -11.48 16.93 3.65
N MET A 12 -11.05 16.06 4.57
CA MET A 12 -11.61 14.70 4.66
C MET A 12 -13.09 14.69 5.00
N LEU A 13 -13.55 15.53 5.93
CA LEU A 13 -14.98 15.63 6.23
C LEU A 13 -15.76 16.16 5.01
N VAL A 14 -15.20 17.11 4.26
CA VAL A 14 -15.77 17.56 2.98
C VAL A 14 -15.85 16.41 1.98
N ALA A 15 -14.79 15.61 1.84
CA ALA A 15 -14.80 14.42 0.98
C ALA A 15 -15.86 13.40 1.41
N SER A 16 -16.06 13.18 2.71
CA SER A 16 -17.15 12.31 3.22
C SER A 16 -18.52 12.82 2.79
N VAL A 17 -18.75 14.14 2.82
CA VAL A 17 -20.01 14.72 2.33
C VAL A 17 -20.15 14.50 0.83
N LEU A 18 -19.07 14.68 0.05
CA LEU A 18 -19.10 14.43 -1.39
C LEU A 18 -19.39 12.97 -1.74
N PHE A 19 -18.86 12.00 -0.98
CA PHE A 19 -19.22 10.59 -1.13
C PHE A 19 -20.71 10.31 -0.87
N VAL A 20 -21.32 11.00 0.09
CA VAL A 20 -22.77 10.91 0.32
C VAL A 20 -23.54 11.50 -0.85
N VAL A 21 -23.11 12.66 -1.37
CA VAL A 21 -23.72 13.32 -2.53
C VAL A 21 -23.59 12.45 -3.79
N ASP A 22 -22.45 11.79 -4.00
CA ASP A 22 -22.22 10.83 -5.08
C ASP A 22 -23.28 9.70 -5.02
N GLY A 23 -23.50 9.11 -3.85
CA GLY A 23 -24.52 8.07 -3.65
C GLY A 23 -25.95 8.56 -3.97
N ILE A 24 -26.26 9.81 -3.61
CA ILE A 24 -27.57 10.43 -3.90
C ILE A 24 -27.75 10.64 -5.41
N PHE A 25 -26.75 11.22 -6.08
CA PHE A 25 -26.82 11.47 -7.53
C PHE A 25 -26.72 10.21 -8.37
N ASP A 26 -26.17 9.14 -7.81
CA ASP A 26 -26.24 7.80 -8.38
C ASP A 26 -27.57 7.08 -8.10
N GLY A 27 -28.53 7.75 -7.44
CA GLY A 27 -29.91 7.30 -7.30
C GLY A 27 -30.20 6.45 -6.06
N VAL A 28 -29.26 6.35 -5.13
CA VAL A 28 -29.35 5.50 -3.94
C VAL A 28 -29.89 6.30 -2.75
N TYR A 29 -31.18 6.62 -2.77
CA TYR A 29 -31.86 7.32 -1.66
C TYR A 29 -33.31 6.82 -1.54
N PRO A 30 -33.98 6.92 -0.38
CA PRO A 30 -35.36 6.46 -0.23
C PRO A 30 -36.29 7.02 -1.32
N GLY A 31 -36.85 6.14 -2.17
CA GLY A 31 -37.67 6.54 -3.32
C GLY A 31 -36.93 6.68 -4.65
N GLY A 32 -35.60 6.51 -4.66
CA GLY A 32 -34.74 6.68 -5.84
C GLY A 32 -34.73 5.49 -6.79
N PRO A 33 -34.29 5.70 -8.04
CA PRO A 33 -34.30 4.67 -9.09
C PRO A 33 -33.37 3.49 -8.79
N ALA A 34 -32.34 3.67 -7.95
CA ALA A 34 -31.44 2.60 -7.51
C ALA A 34 -31.78 2.06 -6.10
N TRP A 35 -32.78 2.61 -5.42
CA TRP A 35 -33.15 2.23 -4.04
C TRP A 35 -33.99 0.95 -3.95
N PHE A 36 -34.79 0.66 -4.98
CA PHE A 36 -35.73 -0.47 -4.99
C PHE A 36 -35.37 -1.58 -5.97
N THR A 37 -34.37 -1.38 -6.83
CA THR A 37 -34.14 -2.28 -7.97
C THR A 37 -33.44 -3.58 -7.60
N GLY A 38 -32.67 -3.65 -6.51
CA GLY A 38 -32.07 -4.89 -5.99
C GLY A 38 -31.24 -5.72 -6.99
N LYS A 39 -30.98 -5.18 -8.19
CA LYS A 39 -30.20 -5.78 -9.28
C LYS A 39 -28.96 -4.94 -9.47
N TYR A 40 -27.85 -5.54 -9.05
CA TYR A 40 -26.51 -4.99 -8.98
C TYR A 40 -25.93 -4.67 -10.35
N ASP A 41 -26.19 -3.46 -10.88
CA ASP A 41 -25.43 -2.94 -12.03
C ASP A 41 -24.70 -1.60 -11.75
N ASN A 42 -24.97 -0.91 -10.63
CA ASN A 42 -24.42 0.44 -10.42
C ASN A 42 -23.44 0.63 -9.24
N LEU A 43 -23.22 -0.37 -8.36
CA LEU A 43 -22.31 -0.32 -7.18
C LEU A 43 -22.35 0.98 -6.33
N ALA A 44 -23.40 1.78 -6.46
CA ALA A 44 -23.43 3.16 -6.01
C ALA A 44 -23.57 3.27 -4.48
N GLU A 45 -24.12 2.23 -3.84
CA GLU A 45 -24.21 2.09 -2.38
C GLU A 45 -22.84 2.12 -1.69
N ILE A 46 -21.79 1.72 -2.42
CA ILE A 46 -20.41 1.71 -1.92
C ILE A 46 -19.93 3.14 -1.60
N ALA A 47 -20.49 4.16 -2.26
CA ALA A 47 -20.17 5.55 -1.94
C ALA A 47 -20.47 5.89 -0.47
N TYR A 48 -21.55 5.35 0.13
CA TYR A 48 -21.84 5.54 1.56
C TYR A 48 -20.85 4.82 2.46
N VAL A 49 -20.42 3.61 2.06
CA VAL A 49 -19.37 2.88 2.79
C VAL A 49 -18.08 3.68 2.77
N PHE A 50 -17.73 4.29 1.63
CA PHE A 50 -16.57 5.16 1.52
C PHE A 50 -16.68 6.43 2.37
N ALA A 51 -17.86 7.05 2.44
CA ALA A 51 -18.10 8.16 3.36
C ALA A 51 -17.84 7.77 4.82
N ILE A 52 -18.32 6.59 5.25
CA ILE A 52 -18.11 6.08 6.62
C ILE A 52 -16.64 5.79 6.86
N VAL A 53 -15.98 5.03 5.98
CA VAL A 53 -14.56 4.66 6.10
C VAL A 53 -13.69 5.92 6.13
N ASN A 54 -13.92 6.87 5.23
CA ASN A 54 -13.17 8.12 5.19
C ASN A 54 -13.37 8.94 6.47
N THR A 55 -14.56 8.97 7.03
CA THR A 55 -14.84 9.64 8.32
C THR A 55 -14.13 8.97 9.49
N LEU A 56 -14.10 7.63 9.53
CA LEU A 56 -13.35 6.88 10.54
C LEU A 56 -11.84 7.14 10.43
N VAL A 57 -11.30 7.16 9.21
CA VAL A 57 -9.89 7.51 8.99
C VAL A 57 -9.63 8.97 9.38
N ALA A 58 -10.55 9.90 9.10
CA ALA A 58 -10.44 11.31 9.50
C ALA A 58 -10.30 11.43 11.02
N TYR A 59 -11.11 10.66 11.75
CA TYR A 59 -11.04 10.58 13.21
C TYR A 59 -9.68 10.08 13.70
N PHE A 60 -9.14 9.02 13.08
CA PHE A 60 -7.82 8.51 13.44
C PHE A 60 -6.68 9.46 13.05
N VAL A 61 -6.82 10.22 11.96
CA VAL A 61 -5.86 11.27 11.55
C VAL A 61 -5.90 12.44 12.54
N ALA A 62 -7.09 12.83 13.01
CA ALA A 62 -7.25 13.86 14.03
C ALA A 62 -6.56 13.50 15.36
N ARG A 63 -6.50 12.20 15.69
CA ARG A 63 -5.75 11.67 16.85
C ARG A 63 -4.22 11.68 16.66
N GLY A 64 -3.71 12.09 15.50
CA GLY A 64 -2.28 12.37 15.29
C GLY A 64 -1.39 11.14 15.11
N SER A 65 -1.94 9.97 14.78
CA SER A 65 -1.12 8.78 14.50
C SER A 65 -0.46 8.87 13.12
N GLU A 66 0.84 8.55 13.02
CA GLU A 66 1.50 8.44 11.72
C GLU A 66 0.88 7.33 10.85
N ARG A 67 0.38 6.26 11.49
CA ARG A 67 -0.28 5.14 10.80
C ARG A 67 -1.59 5.56 10.15
N SER A 68 -2.34 6.48 10.76
CA SER A 68 -3.57 6.98 10.17
C SER A 68 -3.30 7.94 9.01
N LEU A 69 -2.17 8.65 9.02
CA LEU A 69 -1.73 9.45 7.89
C LEU A 69 -1.35 8.59 6.68
N ILE A 70 -0.69 7.44 6.90
CA ILE A 70 -0.40 6.47 5.84
C ILE A 70 -1.68 5.84 5.31
N ALA A 71 -2.57 5.38 6.19
CA ALA A 71 -3.88 4.87 5.79
C ALA A 71 -4.64 5.90 4.94
N ARG A 72 -4.54 7.18 5.30
CA ARG A 72 -5.15 8.27 4.54
C ARG A 72 -4.55 8.42 3.14
N MET A 73 -3.23 8.45 3.02
CA MET A 73 -2.56 8.56 1.73
C MET A 73 -2.94 7.39 0.80
N SER A 74 -2.99 6.17 1.33
CA SER A 74 -3.43 4.99 0.58
C SER A 74 -4.89 5.12 0.12
N LEU A 75 -5.78 5.57 1.01
CA LEU A 75 -7.19 5.76 0.70
C LEU A 75 -7.41 6.85 -0.37
N SER A 76 -6.63 7.93 -0.32
CA SER A 76 -6.69 8.96 -1.36
C SER A 76 -6.28 8.44 -2.73
N VAL A 77 -5.19 7.66 -2.81
CA VAL A 77 -4.74 7.08 -4.09
C VAL A 77 -5.83 6.18 -4.68
N PHE A 78 -6.48 5.37 -3.83
CA PHE A 78 -7.59 4.53 -4.25
C PHE A 78 -8.74 5.38 -4.82
N PHE A 79 -9.23 6.38 -4.09
CA PHE A 79 -10.35 7.21 -4.55
C PHE A 79 -10.02 8.07 -5.79
N LEU A 80 -8.76 8.48 -5.95
CA LEU A 80 -8.32 9.24 -7.12
C LEU A 80 -8.48 8.45 -8.43
N ILE A 81 -8.35 7.12 -8.34
CA ILE A 81 -8.49 6.20 -9.47
C ILE A 81 -9.94 5.76 -9.58
N GLU A 82 -10.55 5.40 -8.46
CA GLU A 82 -11.84 4.75 -8.44
C GLU A 82 -12.99 5.73 -8.74
N ARG A 83 -12.93 7.00 -8.29
CA ARG A 83 -14.00 7.98 -8.55
C ARG A 83 -14.15 8.33 -10.04
N PRO A 84 -13.10 8.71 -10.80
CA PRO A 84 -13.24 8.97 -12.23
C PRO A 84 -13.65 7.73 -13.02
N LEU A 85 -13.21 6.55 -12.59
CA LEU A 85 -13.49 5.29 -13.28
C LEU A 85 -14.96 4.88 -13.09
N THR A 86 -15.49 4.99 -11.87
CA THR A 86 -16.90 4.72 -11.60
C THR A 86 -17.85 5.69 -12.30
N ALA A 87 -17.43 6.92 -12.57
CA ALA A 87 -18.21 7.91 -13.32
C ALA A 87 -18.56 7.48 -14.76
N PHE A 88 -17.76 6.61 -15.38
CA PHE A 88 -17.95 6.20 -16.79
C PHE A 88 -18.16 4.70 -16.98
N VAL A 89 -17.66 3.87 -16.08
CA VAL A 89 -17.65 2.40 -16.26
C VAL A 89 -18.95 1.75 -15.77
N LEU A 90 -19.62 2.34 -14.78
CA LEU A 90 -20.82 1.77 -14.15
C LEU A 90 -22.12 2.27 -14.79
N GLY A 91 -22.13 2.31 -16.13
CA GLY A 91 -23.29 2.72 -16.92
C GLY A 91 -23.46 4.23 -17.09
N PRO A 92 -24.43 4.65 -17.93
CA PRO A 92 -24.69 6.06 -18.20
C PRO A 92 -25.20 6.79 -16.96
N LYS A 93 -24.39 7.74 -16.46
CA LYS A 93 -24.72 8.59 -15.31
C LYS A 93 -25.14 9.99 -15.77
N PRO A 94 -26.02 10.68 -15.02
CA PRO A 94 -26.33 12.08 -15.30
C PRO A 94 -25.07 12.95 -15.14
N ILE A 95 -24.98 14.03 -15.92
CA ILE A 95 -23.81 14.95 -15.92
C ILE A 95 -23.49 15.45 -14.51
N THR A 96 -24.51 15.63 -13.67
CA THR A 96 -24.36 16.02 -12.26
C THR A 96 -23.62 14.97 -11.42
N SER A 97 -23.89 13.68 -11.62
CA SER A 97 -23.16 12.59 -10.96
C SER A 97 -21.72 12.53 -11.46
N ILE A 98 -21.50 12.61 -12.78
CA ILE A 98 -20.14 12.63 -13.35
C ILE A 98 -19.32 13.78 -12.75
N ALA A 99 -19.91 14.98 -12.67
CA ALA A 99 -19.26 16.15 -12.09
C ALA A 99 -18.90 15.95 -10.62
N THR A 100 -19.75 15.29 -9.81
CA THR A 100 -19.44 15.05 -8.39
C THR A 100 -18.34 14.01 -8.20
N HIS A 101 -18.32 12.93 -8.99
CA HIS A 101 -17.21 11.97 -8.96
C HIS A 101 -15.85 12.63 -9.25
N PHE A 102 -15.78 13.52 -10.25
CA PHE A 102 -14.57 14.30 -10.52
C PHE A 102 -14.25 15.31 -9.42
N ALA A 103 -15.25 15.96 -8.84
CA ALA A 103 -15.04 16.86 -7.70
C ALA A 103 -14.48 16.11 -6.49
N THR A 104 -15.00 14.90 -6.20
CA THR A 104 -14.49 14.00 -5.16
C THR A 104 -13.04 13.63 -5.44
N ALA A 105 -12.71 13.23 -6.67
CA ALA A 105 -11.33 12.91 -7.07
C ALA A 105 -10.37 14.10 -6.92
N LEU A 106 -10.81 15.32 -7.27
CA LEU A 106 -10.02 16.54 -7.13
C LEU A 106 -9.77 16.87 -5.65
N VAL A 107 -10.78 16.78 -4.80
CA VAL A 107 -10.64 16.98 -3.36
C VAL A 107 -9.70 15.92 -2.77
N GLU A 108 -9.82 14.67 -3.20
CA GLU A 108 -8.90 13.58 -2.80
C GLU A 108 -7.45 13.84 -3.21
N LEU A 109 -7.21 14.44 -4.38
CA LEU A 109 -5.88 14.88 -4.80
C LEU A 109 -5.31 15.94 -3.85
N VAL A 110 -6.11 16.96 -3.51
CA VAL A 110 -5.70 18.02 -2.59
C VAL A 110 -5.39 17.44 -1.22
N ILE A 111 -6.17 16.45 -0.77
CA ILE A 111 -5.94 15.78 0.52
C ILE A 111 -4.66 14.95 0.48
N LEU A 112 -4.42 14.19 -0.59
CA LEU A 112 -3.19 13.42 -0.77
C LEU A 112 -1.95 14.31 -0.72
N LEU A 113 -1.94 15.42 -1.48
CA LEU A 113 -0.84 16.37 -1.50
C LEU A 113 -0.62 17.02 -0.13
N SER A 114 -1.71 17.36 0.57
CA SER A 114 -1.65 17.93 1.92
C SER A 114 -1.13 16.92 2.94
N ALA A 115 -1.60 15.67 2.90
CA ALA A 115 -1.14 14.59 3.76
C ALA A 115 0.33 14.25 3.51
N LEU A 116 0.77 14.21 2.25
CA LEU A 116 2.18 14.03 1.86
C LEU A 116 3.05 15.17 2.41
N ARG A 117 2.59 16.42 2.32
CA ARG A 117 3.31 17.57 2.87
C ARG A 117 3.44 17.45 4.39
N VAL A 118 2.36 17.14 5.09
CA VAL A 118 2.37 16.95 6.55
C VAL A 118 3.27 15.79 6.95
N TRP A 119 3.26 14.70 6.20
CA TRP A 119 4.13 13.55 6.43
C TRP A 119 5.61 13.90 6.27
N ARG A 120 5.96 14.63 5.21
CA ARG A 120 7.34 15.09 4.96
C ARG A 120 7.80 16.04 6.07
N LEU A 121 6.97 17.01 6.45
CA LEU A 121 7.25 17.91 7.57
C LEU A 121 7.45 17.14 8.87
N GLY A 122 6.60 16.14 9.13
CA GLY A 122 6.70 15.32 10.32
C GLY A 122 8.02 14.55 10.41
N ARG A 123 8.50 13.99 9.29
CA ARG A 123 9.81 13.33 9.23
C ARG A 123 10.97 14.31 9.39
N SER A 124 10.91 15.49 8.77
CA SER A 124 12.00 16.47 8.90
C SER A 124 12.16 17.00 10.33
N TYR A 125 11.07 17.16 11.09
CA TYR A 125 11.16 17.55 12.50
C TYR A 125 11.71 16.42 13.38
N ALA A 126 11.30 15.18 13.14
CA ALA A 126 11.82 14.03 13.89
C ALA A 126 13.32 13.80 13.64
N GLU A 127 13.79 14.00 12.42
CA GLU A 127 15.22 13.93 12.08
C GLU A 127 16.03 15.05 12.79
N ALA A 128 15.54 16.29 12.76
CA ALA A 128 16.20 17.42 13.43
C ALA A 128 16.21 17.31 14.97
N GLU A 129 15.16 16.76 15.58
CA GLU A 129 15.09 16.52 17.02
C GLU A 129 16.11 15.46 17.45
N VAL A 130 16.22 14.37 16.70
CA VAL A 130 17.23 13.32 16.92
C VAL A 130 18.65 13.89 16.79
N ASP A 131 18.91 14.72 15.77
CA ASP A 131 20.21 15.39 15.61
C ASP A 131 20.53 16.33 16.77
N SER A 132 19.54 17.04 17.32
CA SER A 132 19.73 17.92 18.48
C SER A 132 20.05 17.17 19.77
N LEU A 133 19.46 15.98 19.97
CA LEU A 133 19.74 15.11 21.11
C LEU A 133 21.18 14.58 21.04
N PHE A 134 21.65 14.20 19.85
CA PHE A 134 23.04 13.79 19.65
C PHE A 134 24.05 14.95 19.71
N ALA A 135 23.65 16.17 19.32
CA ALA A 135 24.49 17.36 19.42
C ALA A 135 24.74 17.80 20.88
N LEU A 136 23.76 17.60 21.75
CA LEU A 136 23.89 17.89 23.19
C LEU A 136 24.87 16.91 23.87
N GLU A 137 24.89 15.65 23.45
CA GLU A 137 25.75 14.60 24.00
C GLU A 137 27.22 14.71 23.52
N GLY A 138 27.47 15.38 22.39
CA GLY A 138 28.82 15.64 21.86
C GLY A 138 29.53 16.90 22.40
N SER A 139 28.86 17.71 23.24
CA SER A 139 29.39 19.02 23.68
C SER A 139 30.22 18.99 24.97
N THR A 140 30.42 17.81 25.57
CA THR A 140 31.32 17.64 26.72
C THR A 140 32.38 16.59 26.43
N VAL A 141 33.54 17.05 25.97
CA VAL A 141 34.93 16.64 26.32
C VAL A 141 35.83 17.08 25.17
N GLY A 142 36.28 18.33 25.23
CA GLY A 142 37.42 18.83 24.47
C GLY A 142 38.57 19.08 25.43
N GLY A 143 39.64 18.28 25.34
CA GLY A 143 40.82 18.49 26.16
C GLY A 143 41.90 17.42 26.01
N LEU A 144 42.87 17.72 25.13
CA LEU A 144 44.29 17.29 25.15
C LEU A 144 44.67 15.89 24.65
N GLY A 145 45.57 15.86 23.65
CA GLY A 145 46.65 14.87 23.53
C GLY A 145 46.65 13.96 22.30
N ALA A 146 47.44 14.31 21.27
CA ALA A 146 48.03 13.34 20.31
C ALA A 146 49.21 12.58 21.00
N PRO A 147 49.78 11.46 20.48
CA PRO A 147 49.88 11.02 19.08
C PRO A 147 49.71 9.50 18.81
N ALA A 148 49.79 9.12 17.53
CA ALA A 148 49.69 7.76 16.99
C ALA A 148 50.89 6.84 17.32
N PRO A 149 50.72 5.51 17.15
CA PRO A 149 51.67 4.78 16.31
C PRO A 149 51.06 3.79 15.30
N GLU A 150 51.86 3.46 14.30
CA GLU A 150 51.62 2.58 13.15
C GLU A 150 51.42 1.10 13.51
N GLY A 151 50.72 0.37 12.63
CA GLY A 151 50.96 -1.06 12.38
C GLY A 151 49.75 -1.99 12.55
N SER A 152 49.15 -2.43 11.44
CA SER A 152 48.85 -3.86 11.14
C SER A 152 47.89 -4.02 9.94
N THR A 153 48.38 -4.80 8.97
CA THR A 153 47.73 -5.55 7.88
C THR A 153 46.22 -5.38 7.59
N PRO A 154 45.81 -5.21 6.31
CA PRO A 154 44.40 -5.28 5.92
C PRO A 154 43.94 -6.75 5.94
N SER A 155 43.44 -7.21 7.08
CA SER A 155 42.66 -8.44 7.15
C SER A 155 41.38 -8.24 6.33
N ALA A 156 41.27 -8.99 5.23
CA ALA A 156 40.09 -9.01 4.37
C ALA A 156 38.87 -9.45 5.18
N ARG A 157 38.13 -8.48 5.70
CA ARG A 157 36.89 -8.68 6.43
C ARG A 157 35.91 -9.41 5.49
N PRO A 158 35.38 -10.59 5.86
CA PRO A 158 34.40 -11.27 5.02
C PRO A 158 33.22 -10.32 4.80
N ALA A 159 32.77 -10.21 3.54
CA ALA A 159 31.65 -9.36 3.16
C ALA A 159 30.47 -9.60 4.12
N PRO A 160 29.82 -8.53 4.62
CA PRO A 160 28.74 -8.69 5.58
C PRO A 160 27.67 -9.58 4.95
N ARG A 161 27.41 -10.74 5.58
CA ARG A 161 26.29 -11.62 5.24
C ARG A 161 25.06 -10.73 5.13
N ALA A 162 24.35 -10.84 4.00
CA ALA A 162 23.14 -10.07 3.74
C ALA A 162 22.24 -10.11 4.98
N GLY A 163 22.12 -8.97 5.67
CA GLY A 163 21.37 -8.90 6.91
C GLY A 163 19.95 -9.36 6.67
N THR A 164 19.48 -10.28 7.50
CA THR A 164 18.08 -10.67 7.56
C THR A 164 17.23 -9.42 7.81
N PRO A 165 16.10 -9.24 7.09
CA PRO A 165 15.21 -8.13 7.36
C PRO A 165 14.76 -8.17 8.83
N PRO A 166 14.51 -7.00 9.45
CA PRO A 166 14.06 -6.95 10.83
C PRO A 166 12.78 -7.78 11.00
N PRO A 167 12.60 -8.49 12.12
CA PRO A 167 11.58 -9.54 12.28
C PRO A 167 10.15 -9.07 11.97
N ARG A 168 9.86 -7.80 12.27
CA ARG A 168 8.58 -7.16 11.96
C ARG A 168 8.30 -7.01 10.45
N SER A 169 9.32 -6.72 9.65
CA SER A 169 9.19 -6.59 8.19
C SER A 169 9.03 -7.96 7.54
N SER A 170 9.75 -8.96 8.06
CA SER A 170 9.64 -10.36 7.62
C SER A 170 8.24 -10.91 7.86
N TRP A 171 7.65 -10.63 9.02
CA TRP A 171 6.28 -11.04 9.34
C TRP A 171 5.24 -10.35 8.44
N LEU A 172 5.40 -9.04 8.21
CA LEU A 172 4.52 -8.27 7.32
C LEU A 172 4.55 -8.80 5.87
N ILE A 173 5.75 -9.04 5.33
CA ILE A 173 5.91 -9.63 3.99
C ILE A 173 5.24 -11.00 3.93
N GLY A 174 5.47 -11.85 4.93
CA GLY A 174 4.85 -13.18 5.01
C GLY A 174 3.33 -13.13 5.00
N VAL A 175 2.72 -12.28 5.84
CA VAL A 175 1.26 -12.17 5.93
C VAL A 175 0.65 -11.60 4.66
N ILE A 176 1.21 -10.51 4.11
CA ILE A 176 0.69 -9.92 2.87
C ILE A 176 0.79 -10.92 1.71
N THR A 177 1.90 -11.65 1.62
CA THR A 177 2.08 -12.71 0.61
C THR A 177 1.04 -13.82 0.78
N LEU A 178 0.79 -14.27 2.02
CA LEU A 178 -0.20 -15.31 2.30
C LEU A 178 -1.60 -14.87 1.88
N VAL A 179 -1.98 -13.62 2.20
CA VAL A 179 -3.26 -13.05 1.77
C VAL A 179 -3.37 -13.02 0.24
N LEU A 180 -2.31 -12.57 -0.47
CA LEU A 180 -2.29 -12.57 -1.93
C LEU A 180 -2.45 -13.98 -2.51
N ALA A 181 -1.78 -14.98 -1.93
CA ALA A 181 -1.90 -16.36 -2.34
C ALA A 181 -3.33 -16.91 -2.14
N ILE A 182 -3.98 -16.58 -1.02
CA ILE A 182 -5.38 -16.95 -0.77
C ILE A 182 -6.31 -16.35 -1.82
N ILE A 183 -6.08 -15.09 -2.21
CA ILE A 183 -6.89 -14.43 -3.25
C ILE A 183 -6.75 -15.13 -4.59
N PHE A 184 -5.53 -15.50 -4.99
CA PHE A 184 -5.32 -16.27 -6.23
C PHE A 184 -5.99 -17.65 -6.18
N VAL A 185 -5.95 -18.34 -5.03
CA VAL A 185 -6.64 -19.62 -4.86
C VAL A 185 -8.16 -19.43 -4.98
N ALA A 186 -8.71 -18.39 -4.35
CA ALA A 186 -10.13 -18.06 -4.42
C ALA A 186 -10.57 -17.72 -5.84
N ASP A 187 -9.78 -16.96 -6.59
CA ASP A 187 -10.02 -16.60 -7.99
C ASP A 187 -10.11 -17.84 -8.88
N GLY A 188 -9.11 -18.72 -8.82
CA GLY A 188 -9.14 -19.98 -9.58
C GLY A 188 -10.32 -20.87 -9.20
N ALA A 189 -10.62 -20.95 -7.90
CA ALA A 189 -11.70 -21.80 -7.39
C ALA A 189 -13.07 -21.28 -7.83
N TYR A 190 -13.26 -19.96 -7.77
CA TYR A 190 -14.49 -19.29 -8.20
C TYR A 190 -14.75 -19.49 -9.69
N LEU A 191 -13.71 -19.40 -10.52
CA LEU A 191 -13.80 -19.67 -11.95
C LEU A 191 -13.98 -21.16 -12.29
N GLY A 192 -14.02 -22.04 -11.28
CA GLY A 192 -14.30 -23.46 -11.43
C GLY A 192 -13.09 -24.34 -11.74
N TYR A 193 -11.86 -23.84 -11.58
CA TYR A 193 -10.63 -24.63 -11.76
C TYR A 193 -10.28 -25.46 -10.52
N VAL A 194 -11.27 -26.20 -10.00
CA VAL A 194 -11.09 -27.14 -8.88
C VAL A 194 -11.00 -28.58 -9.39
N PRO A 195 -10.48 -29.54 -8.58
CA PRO A 195 -10.56 -30.95 -8.93
C PRO A 195 -12.00 -31.37 -9.26
N GLY A 196 -12.21 -31.97 -10.44
CA GLY A 196 -13.54 -32.33 -10.94
C GLY A 196 -14.35 -31.17 -11.56
N GLY A 197 -13.78 -29.97 -11.65
CA GLY A 197 -14.35 -28.80 -12.32
C GLY A 197 -13.88 -28.64 -13.76
N ARG A 198 -13.58 -27.41 -14.17
CA ARG A 198 -13.09 -27.08 -15.53
C ARG A 198 -11.77 -27.78 -15.84
N ALA A 199 -11.55 -28.12 -17.11
CA ALA A 199 -10.30 -28.71 -17.57
C ALA A 199 -9.14 -27.72 -17.45
N TRP A 200 -7.99 -28.19 -16.97
CA TRP A 200 -6.77 -27.39 -16.84
C TRP A 200 -5.96 -27.53 -18.12
N THR A 201 -5.93 -26.48 -18.94
CA THR A 201 -5.20 -26.50 -20.22
C THR A 201 -4.31 -25.26 -20.35
N THR A 202 -3.48 -25.21 -21.39
CA THR A 202 -2.65 -24.03 -21.69
C THR A 202 -3.26 -23.14 -22.78
N SER A 203 -4.46 -23.48 -23.28
CA SER A 203 -5.21 -22.61 -24.19
C SER A 203 -5.77 -21.41 -23.42
N GLY A 204 -5.96 -20.27 -24.11
CA GLY A 204 -6.39 -19.01 -23.47
C GLY A 204 -7.58 -19.19 -22.53
N GLU A 205 -8.62 -19.89 -22.98
CA GLU A 205 -9.85 -20.15 -22.20
C GLU A 205 -9.69 -21.17 -21.07
N GLY A 206 -8.67 -22.03 -21.10
CA GLY A 206 -8.45 -23.06 -20.08
C GLY A 206 -7.27 -22.77 -19.14
N SER A 207 -6.64 -21.60 -19.29
CA SER A 207 -5.42 -21.20 -18.56
C SER A 207 -5.65 -20.66 -17.15
N GLY A 208 -6.90 -20.55 -16.69
CA GLY A 208 -7.22 -19.94 -15.38
C GLY A 208 -6.66 -20.69 -14.16
N TRP A 209 -6.21 -21.94 -14.30
CA TRP A 209 -5.50 -22.67 -13.24
C TRP A 209 -4.11 -22.08 -12.91
N LEU A 210 -3.54 -21.24 -13.80
CA LEU A 210 -2.21 -20.63 -13.60
C LEU A 210 -2.11 -19.78 -12.33
N VAL A 211 -3.25 -19.30 -11.80
CA VAL A 211 -3.31 -18.55 -10.54
C VAL A 211 -2.80 -19.37 -9.35
N TYR A 212 -2.99 -20.69 -9.36
CA TYR A 212 -2.43 -21.58 -8.34
C TYR A 212 -0.91 -21.68 -8.45
N LEU A 213 -0.39 -21.76 -9.69
CA LEU A 213 1.06 -21.75 -9.93
C LEU A 213 1.67 -20.43 -9.46
N PHE A 214 1.03 -19.30 -9.76
CA PHE A 214 1.46 -17.99 -9.28
C PHE A 214 1.47 -17.91 -7.76
N ALA A 215 0.45 -18.44 -7.08
CA ALA A 215 0.41 -18.51 -5.62
C ALA A 215 1.60 -19.31 -5.05
N VAL A 216 1.92 -20.48 -5.62
CA VAL A 216 3.06 -21.32 -5.18
C VAL A 216 4.39 -20.60 -5.42
N VAL A 217 4.59 -20.00 -6.60
CA VAL A 217 5.81 -19.25 -6.92
C VAL A 217 5.98 -18.07 -5.95
N LEU A 218 4.91 -17.31 -5.73
CA LEU A 218 4.90 -16.16 -4.83
C LEU A 218 5.28 -16.55 -3.40
N LEU A 219 4.67 -17.61 -2.85
CA LEU A 219 4.98 -18.13 -1.51
C LEU A 219 6.44 -18.62 -1.43
N THR A 220 6.93 -19.31 -2.46
CA THR A 220 8.32 -19.80 -2.49
C THR A 220 9.32 -18.65 -2.46
N VAL A 221 9.09 -17.61 -3.27
CA VAL A 221 9.94 -16.42 -3.31
C VAL A 221 9.85 -15.66 -1.99
N ALA A 222 8.67 -15.54 -1.40
CA ALA A 222 8.47 -14.87 -0.12
C ALA A 222 9.18 -15.59 1.04
N ILE A 223 9.15 -16.93 1.09
CA ILE A 223 9.94 -17.70 2.07
C ILE A 223 11.41 -17.31 1.97
N ARG A 224 11.97 -17.27 0.76
CA ARG A 224 13.37 -16.86 0.56
C ARG A 224 13.62 -15.39 0.91
N ALA A 225 12.65 -14.50 0.66
CA ALA A 225 12.74 -13.08 0.99
C ALA A 225 12.75 -12.83 2.51
N VAL A 226 11.90 -13.55 3.25
CA VAL A 226 11.81 -13.51 4.72
C VAL A 226 13.13 -13.94 5.39
N HIS A 227 13.86 -14.88 4.77
CA HIS A 227 15.17 -15.35 5.26
C HIS A 227 16.37 -14.48 4.79
N GLY A 228 16.14 -13.29 4.21
CA GLY A 228 17.22 -12.33 3.92
C GLY A 228 17.80 -12.36 2.51
N GLY A 229 17.20 -13.08 1.57
CA GLY A 229 17.62 -13.03 0.18
C GLY A 229 17.33 -11.67 -0.47
N ARG A 230 18.35 -10.81 -0.65
CA ARG A 230 18.18 -9.53 -1.38
C ARG A 230 17.66 -9.72 -2.80
N ILE A 231 18.10 -10.78 -3.48
CA ILE A 231 17.59 -11.16 -4.81
C ILE A 231 16.11 -11.56 -4.71
N ALA A 232 15.74 -12.33 -3.69
CA ALA A 232 14.35 -12.74 -3.47
C ALA A 232 13.44 -11.55 -3.15
N LEU A 233 13.90 -10.56 -2.36
CA LEU A 233 13.15 -9.32 -2.13
C LEU A 233 12.95 -8.52 -3.42
N ARG A 234 13.97 -8.42 -4.27
CA ARG A 234 13.86 -7.74 -5.58
C ARG A 234 12.92 -8.50 -6.53
N ALA A 235 13.02 -9.84 -6.56
CA ALA A 235 12.13 -10.69 -7.33
C ALA A 235 10.68 -10.54 -6.84
N LEU A 236 10.46 -10.44 -5.53
CA LEU A 236 9.15 -10.22 -4.94
C LEU A 236 8.56 -8.87 -5.36
N ILE A 237 9.36 -7.80 -5.37
CA ILE A 237 8.94 -6.49 -5.92
C ILE A 237 8.54 -6.65 -7.39
N ALA A 238 9.38 -7.27 -8.22
CA ALA A 238 9.11 -7.43 -9.65
C ALA A 238 7.83 -8.23 -9.90
N LEU A 239 7.68 -9.40 -9.25
CA LEU A 239 6.49 -10.24 -9.34
C LEU A 239 5.23 -9.49 -8.90
N SER A 240 5.29 -8.81 -7.76
CA SER A 240 4.18 -8.01 -7.25
C SER A 240 3.77 -6.88 -8.18
N LEU A 241 4.72 -6.21 -8.85
CA LEU A 241 4.39 -5.17 -9.82
C LEU A 241 3.77 -5.76 -11.09
N VAL A 242 4.25 -6.91 -11.56
CA VAL A 242 3.64 -7.64 -12.68
C VAL A 242 2.21 -8.03 -12.34
N PHE A 243 1.97 -8.62 -11.16
CA PHE A 243 0.62 -8.98 -10.72
C PHE A 243 -0.27 -7.77 -10.49
N PHE A 244 0.26 -6.65 -10.01
CA PHE A 244 -0.50 -5.41 -9.91
C PHE A 244 -1.01 -4.96 -11.28
N LEU A 245 -0.13 -4.92 -12.29
CA LEU A 245 -0.52 -4.53 -13.65
C LEU A 245 -1.51 -5.55 -14.24
N GLU A 246 -1.16 -6.82 -14.23
CA GLU A 246 -2.00 -7.88 -14.78
C GLU A 246 -3.39 -7.85 -14.13
N ARG A 247 -3.48 -7.83 -12.80
CA ARG A 247 -4.77 -7.82 -12.10
C ARG A 247 -5.57 -6.53 -12.25
N SER A 248 -4.90 -5.39 -12.48
CA SER A 248 -5.60 -4.13 -12.73
C SER A 248 -6.17 -4.05 -14.15
N PHE A 249 -5.52 -4.67 -15.13
CA PHE A 249 -5.87 -4.53 -16.55
C PHE A 249 -6.58 -5.75 -17.15
N THR A 250 -6.41 -6.95 -16.60
CA THR A 250 -7.04 -8.18 -17.10
C THR A 250 -8.57 -8.07 -17.15
N PRO A 251 -9.28 -7.59 -16.10
CA PRO A 251 -10.73 -7.43 -16.17
C PRO A 251 -11.16 -6.44 -17.25
N ILE A 252 -10.38 -5.38 -17.48
CA ILE A 252 -10.64 -4.37 -18.50
C ILE A 252 -10.46 -4.96 -19.90
N SER A 253 -9.36 -5.68 -20.12
CA SER A 253 -9.03 -6.30 -21.40
C SER A 253 -10.02 -7.39 -21.79
N LEU A 254 -10.53 -8.13 -20.81
CA LEU A 254 -11.51 -9.20 -21.01
C LEU A 254 -12.96 -8.72 -20.96
N ARG A 255 -13.20 -7.43 -20.69
CA ARG A 255 -14.54 -6.85 -20.46
C ARG A 255 -15.32 -7.65 -19.42
N GLU A 256 -14.63 -8.07 -18.37
CA GLU A 256 -15.19 -8.85 -17.28
C GLU A 256 -16.23 -8.02 -16.52
N SER A 257 -17.39 -8.60 -16.27
CA SER A 257 -18.51 -7.95 -15.60
C SER A 257 -18.96 -8.68 -14.33
N ASP A 258 -18.40 -9.87 -14.05
CA ASP A 258 -18.70 -10.58 -12.81
C ASP A 258 -18.14 -9.79 -11.60
N PRO A 259 -18.99 -9.34 -10.66
CA PRO A 259 -18.57 -8.52 -9.54
C PRO A 259 -17.61 -9.22 -8.58
N ILE A 260 -17.71 -10.56 -8.47
CA ILE A 260 -16.82 -11.34 -7.60
C ILE A 260 -15.44 -11.44 -8.25
N VAL A 261 -15.37 -11.67 -9.56
CA VAL A 261 -14.10 -11.70 -10.31
C VAL A 261 -13.43 -10.33 -10.26
N LEU A 262 -14.19 -9.26 -10.48
CA LEU A 262 -13.69 -7.88 -10.38
C LEU A 262 -13.16 -7.55 -8.98
N ALA A 263 -13.88 -7.95 -7.92
CA ALA A 263 -13.44 -7.75 -6.54
C ALA A 263 -12.15 -8.52 -6.22
N LEU A 264 -12.04 -9.77 -6.67
CA LEU A 264 -10.84 -10.59 -6.47
C LEU A 264 -9.63 -10.02 -7.23
N HIS A 265 -9.84 -9.53 -8.45
CA HIS A 265 -8.80 -8.86 -9.23
C HIS A 265 -8.36 -7.53 -8.59
N GLY A 266 -9.31 -6.69 -8.18
CA GLY A 266 -9.01 -5.42 -7.49
C GLY A 266 -8.27 -5.63 -6.17
N LEU A 267 -8.71 -6.61 -5.36
CA LEU A 267 -8.05 -6.97 -4.11
C LEU A 267 -6.64 -7.53 -4.38
N ALA A 268 -6.48 -8.41 -5.36
CA ALA A 268 -5.17 -8.94 -5.76
C ALA A 268 -4.22 -7.83 -6.22
N ALA A 269 -4.71 -6.85 -6.99
CA ALA A 269 -3.92 -5.69 -7.41
C ALA A 269 -3.47 -4.86 -6.20
N PHE A 270 -4.39 -4.53 -5.28
CA PHE A 270 -4.07 -3.74 -4.10
C PHE A 270 -3.06 -4.43 -3.17
N VAL A 271 -3.28 -5.72 -2.89
CA VAL A 271 -2.39 -6.52 -2.03
C VAL A 271 -1.02 -6.72 -2.71
N SER A 272 -1.00 -6.90 -4.03
CA SER A 272 0.24 -6.91 -4.83
C SER A 272 1.05 -5.62 -4.65
N LEU A 273 0.41 -4.45 -4.76
CA LEU A 273 1.08 -3.17 -4.55
C LEU A 273 1.61 -3.03 -3.12
N ALA A 274 0.81 -3.42 -2.12
CA ALA A 274 1.23 -3.42 -0.72
C ALA A 274 2.46 -4.31 -0.49
N LEU A 275 2.51 -5.48 -1.15
CA LEU A 275 3.63 -6.41 -1.08
C LEU A 275 4.90 -5.82 -1.70
N ALA A 276 4.79 -5.15 -2.86
CA ALA A 276 5.90 -4.46 -3.50
C ALA A 276 6.48 -3.37 -2.58
N LEU A 277 5.62 -2.57 -1.95
CA LEU A 277 6.03 -1.51 -1.02
C LEU A 277 6.69 -2.07 0.25
N ALA A 278 6.14 -3.16 0.81
CA ALA A 278 6.70 -3.85 1.97
C ALA A 278 8.07 -4.48 1.68
N ALA A 279 8.25 -5.09 0.51
CA ALA A 279 9.54 -5.61 0.08
C ALA A 279 10.56 -4.48 -0.16
N ALA A 280 10.13 -3.37 -0.78
CA ALA A 280 10.99 -2.21 -1.01
C ALA A 280 11.40 -1.49 0.29
N SER A 281 10.53 -1.44 1.30
CA SER A 281 10.87 -0.90 2.62
C SER A 281 11.84 -1.82 3.37
N ALA A 282 11.66 -3.15 3.27
CA ALA A 282 12.58 -4.11 3.86
C ALA A 282 14.00 -4.03 3.27
N ILE A 283 14.14 -3.83 1.95
CA ILE A 283 15.45 -3.60 1.32
C ILE A 283 16.11 -2.32 1.86
N ARG A 284 15.32 -1.24 2.03
CA ARG A 284 15.82 0.03 2.55
C ARG A 284 16.23 -0.05 4.02
N GLY A 285 15.45 -0.76 4.85
CA GLY A 285 15.75 -0.99 6.27
C GLY A 285 16.86 -2.01 6.53
N ALA A 286 17.17 -2.89 5.57
CA ALA A 286 18.28 -3.84 5.64
C ALA A 286 19.62 -3.29 5.12
N GLN A 287 19.69 -2.00 4.75
CA GLN A 287 20.99 -1.35 4.63
C GLN A 287 21.56 -1.21 6.04
N PRO A 288 22.81 -1.65 6.29
CA PRO A 288 23.43 -1.41 7.58
C PRO A 288 23.40 0.10 7.81
N ARG A 289 22.75 0.52 8.90
CA ARG A 289 22.99 1.83 9.49
C ARG A 289 24.49 1.96 9.54
N ARG A 290 25.07 2.88 8.77
CA ARG A 290 26.51 3.11 8.73
C ARG A 290 26.86 3.47 10.17
N GLU A 291 27.28 2.49 10.96
CA GLU A 291 27.77 2.71 12.31
C GLU A 291 28.91 3.69 12.13
N SER A 292 28.67 4.94 12.53
CA SER A 292 29.73 5.86 12.84
C SER A 292 30.63 5.12 13.82
N THR A 293 31.83 4.81 13.36
CA THR A 293 32.91 4.18 14.09
C THR A 293 33.18 4.97 15.38
N VAL A 294 32.47 4.64 16.45
CA VAL A 294 32.75 5.08 17.82
C VAL A 294 32.62 3.85 18.72
N ARG A 295 33.54 2.90 18.53
CA ARG A 295 33.82 1.84 19.51
C ARG A 295 35.29 1.47 19.38
N SER A 296 36.10 2.24 20.11
CA SER A 296 37.38 1.82 20.73
C SER A 296 38.18 3.06 21.13
N LEU A 297 37.79 3.72 22.22
CA LEU A 297 38.67 4.63 22.98
C LEU A 297 38.57 4.40 24.50
N GLU A 298 38.11 3.21 24.92
CA GLU A 298 38.11 2.81 26.35
C GLU A 298 39.27 1.84 26.70
N ALA A 299 40.27 1.73 25.83
CA ALA A 299 41.47 0.93 26.10
C ALA A 299 42.73 1.63 25.54
N ALA A 300 43.08 2.78 26.12
CA ALA A 300 44.42 3.35 26.10
C ALA A 300 44.56 4.34 27.26
#